data_AF-A0A7S2TWS1-F1
#
_entry.id   AF-A0A7S2TWS1-F1
#
_cell.length_a   1.000
_cell.length_b   1.000
_cell.length_c   1.000
_cell.angle_alpha   90.00
_cell.angle_beta   90.00
_cell.angle_gamma   90.00
#
_symmetry.space_group_name_H-M   'P 1'
#
loop_
_entity.id
_entity.type
_entity.pdbx_description
1 polymer ?
#
loop_
_entity_poly.entity_id
_entity_poly.type
_entity_poly.pdbx_seq_one_letter_code
_entity_poly.pdbx_strand_id
1 'polypeptide(L)'
;MKEVYDTVGYLVGTPLGGVLYEAGGFMLPFIILGIGILLSSAGLYVITPSTGSRQNGSTEPDPMLDNPLKFYASFLSRRMAVILAAGTVLSGASYPFLETTLTLHAQQLQLNTSFVGMLFSICNGAFLITMAAIGGHDRSGLGVGCA
;
A
#
# COMPACT_ATOMS: atom_id res chain seq x y z
N MET A 1 -11.71 1.80 4.41
CA MET A 1 -11.80 0.35 4.07
C MET A 1 -10.50 -0.16 3.46
N LYS A 2 -10.00 0.44 2.35
CA LYS A 2 -8.74 0.04 1.70
C LYS A 2 -7.54 -0.01 2.65
N GLU A 3 -7.35 1.02 3.46
CA GLU A 3 -6.21 1.14 4.39
C GLU A 3 -6.18 0.01 5.42
N VAL A 4 -7.34 -0.45 5.89
CA VAL A 4 -7.44 -1.56 6.84
C VAL A 4 -6.96 -2.87 6.20
N TYR A 5 -7.34 -3.12 4.94
CA TYR A 5 -6.87 -4.31 4.22
C TYR A 5 -5.36 -4.25 3.95
N ASP A 6 -4.84 -3.08 3.56
CA ASP A 6 -3.40 -2.90 3.35
C ASP A 6 -2.64 -3.11 4.67
N THR A 7 -3.08 -2.51 5.79
CA THR A 7 -2.45 -2.70 7.11
C THR A 7 -2.53 -4.15 7.60
N VAL A 8 -3.67 -4.83 7.44
CA VAL A 8 -3.80 -6.25 7.81
C VAL A 8 -2.90 -7.12 6.92
N GLY A 9 -2.78 -6.78 5.63
CA GLY A 9 -1.85 -7.41 4.71
C GLY A 9 -0.40 -7.27 5.17
N TYR A 10 0.03 -6.06 5.57
CA TYR A 10 1.38 -5.84 6.11
C TYR A 10 1.59 -6.53 7.47
N LEU A 11 0.58 -6.53 8.34
CA LEU A 11 0.60 -7.15 9.67
C LEU A 11 0.86 -8.66 9.60
N VAL A 12 0.20 -9.35 8.67
CA VAL A 12 0.32 -10.81 8.48
C VAL A 12 1.45 -11.14 7.50
N GLY A 13 1.65 -10.33 6.47
CA GLY A 13 2.63 -10.55 5.41
C GLY A 13 4.08 -10.47 5.88
N THR A 14 4.43 -9.48 6.73
CA THR A 14 5.80 -9.34 7.24
C THR A 14 6.28 -10.51 8.11
N PRO A 15 5.54 -11.01 9.12
CA PRO A 15 5.96 -12.18 9.87
C PRO A 15 5.87 -13.47 9.05
N LEU A 16 4.84 -13.63 8.22
CA LEU A 16 4.71 -14.82 7.35
C LEU A 16 5.87 -14.92 6.36
N GLY A 17 6.28 -13.80 5.77
CA GLY A 17 7.45 -13.73 4.90
C GLY A 17 8.76 -14.06 5.62
N GLY A 18 8.92 -13.59 6.87
CA GLY A 18 10.07 -13.91 7.72
C GLY A 18 10.19 -15.40 8.05
N VAL A 19 9.07 -16.04 8.42
CA VAL A 19 9.03 -17.48 8.71
C VAL A 19 9.27 -18.32 7.45
N LEU A 20 8.69 -17.96 6.32
CA LEU A 20 8.93 -18.64 5.03
C LEU A 20 10.39 -18.53 4.59
N TYR A 21 11.01 -17.38 4.83
CA TYR A 21 12.43 -17.15 4.54
C TYR A 21 13.33 -18.04 5.40
N GLU A 22 13.02 -18.20 6.68
CA GLU A 22 13.78 -19.07 7.58
C GLU A 22 13.61 -20.57 7.23
N ALA A 23 12.40 -20.98 6.84
CA ALA A 23 12.07 -22.38 6.55
C ALA A 23 12.60 -22.88 5.19
N GLY A 24 12.70 -22.02 4.18
CA GLY A 24 13.01 -22.44 2.81
C GLY A 24 13.94 -21.50 2.05
N GLY A 25 14.57 -20.54 2.74
CA GLY A 25 15.46 -19.55 2.15
C GLY A 25 14.73 -18.53 1.27
N PHE A 26 15.50 -17.84 0.44
CA PHE A 26 15.02 -16.72 -0.38
C PHE A 26 13.93 -17.10 -1.38
N MET A 27 13.85 -18.35 -1.83
CA MET A 27 13.02 -18.74 -2.97
C MET A 27 11.55 -19.01 -2.59
N LEU A 28 11.27 -19.50 -1.37
CA LEU A 28 9.91 -19.80 -0.90
C LEU A 28 8.95 -18.60 -0.87
N PRO A 29 9.31 -17.44 -0.27
CA PRO A 29 8.40 -16.30 -0.22
C PRO A 29 8.02 -15.79 -1.62
N PHE A 30 8.93 -15.84 -2.59
CA PHE A 30 8.63 -15.43 -3.97
C PHE A 30 7.66 -16.37 -4.68
N ILE A 31 7.80 -17.68 -4.50
CA ILE A 31 6.88 -18.65 -5.10
C ILE A 31 5.47 -18.45 -4.55
N ILE A 32 5.35 -18.29 -3.23
CA ILE A 32 4.05 -18.13 -2.56
C ILE A 32 3.39 -16.81 -2.93
N LEU A 33 4.14 -15.71 -2.96
CA LEU A 33 3.65 -14.40 -3.42
C LEU A 33 3.23 -14.44 -4.90
N GLY A 34 4.03 -15.06 -5.77
CA GLY A 34 3.74 -15.19 -7.20
C GLY A 34 2.45 -15.97 -7.46
N ILE A 35 2.29 -17.13 -6.82
CA ILE A 35 1.06 -17.94 -6.94
C ILE A 35 -0.15 -17.18 -6.38
N GLY A 36 0.00 -16.47 -5.26
CA GLY A 36 -1.06 -15.66 -4.66
C GLY A 36 -1.55 -14.55 -5.60
N ILE A 37 -0.62 -13.84 -6.26
CA ILE A 37 -0.96 -12.79 -7.23
C ILE A 37 -1.66 -13.39 -8.46
N LEU A 38 -1.20 -14.54 -8.97
CA LEU A 38 -1.83 -15.23 -10.09
C LEU A 38 -3.27 -15.67 -9.77
N LEU A 39 -3.49 -16.22 -8.57
CA LEU A 39 -4.83 -16.58 -8.09
C LEU A 39 -5.73 -15.36 -7.92
N SER A 40 -5.20 -14.28 -7.35
CA SER A 40 -5.94 -13.02 -7.20
C SER A 40 -6.32 -12.42 -8.55
N SER A 41 -5.40 -12.43 -9.52
CA SER A 41 -5.65 -11.98 -10.89
C SER A 41 -6.69 -12.84 -11.60
N ALA A 42 -6.62 -14.17 -11.46
CA ALA A 42 -7.60 -15.08 -12.02
C ALA A 42 -8.98 -14.89 -11.36
N GLY A 43 -9.04 -14.71 -10.05
CA GLY A 43 -10.27 -14.40 -9.32
C GLY A 43 -10.89 -13.08 -9.75
N LEU A 44 -10.06 -12.04 -9.94
CA LEU A 44 -10.52 -10.75 -10.47
C LEU A 44 -11.07 -10.90 -11.89
N TYR A 45 -10.42 -11.71 -12.75
CA TYR A 45 -10.88 -11.96 -14.11
C TYR A 45 -12.24 -12.68 -14.15
N VAL A 46 -12.50 -13.58 -13.21
CA VAL A 46 -13.78 -14.33 -13.13
C VAL A 46 -14.90 -13.49 -12.51
N ILE A 47 -14.59 -12.70 -11.48
CA ILE A 47 -15.57 -11.88 -10.73
C ILE A 47 -15.93 -10.60 -11.48
N THR A 48 -14.97 -10.01 -12.18
CA THR A 48 -15.21 -8.82 -12.99
C THR A 48 -16.07 -9.26 -14.16
N PRO A 49 -17.36 -8.90 -14.23
CA PRO A 49 -18.13 -9.13 -15.44
C PRO A 49 -17.36 -8.46 -16.56
N SER A 50 -17.14 -9.18 -17.65
CA SER A 50 -16.69 -8.56 -18.89
C SER A 50 -17.75 -7.53 -19.25
N THR A 51 -17.55 -6.28 -18.85
CA THR A 51 -18.16 -5.13 -19.50
C THR A 51 -17.53 -5.15 -20.89
N GLY A 52 -18.08 -6.02 -21.74
CA GLY A 52 -17.85 -6.00 -23.16
C GLY A 52 -18.05 -4.56 -23.58
N SER A 53 -16.99 -4.01 -24.16
CA SER A 53 -17.00 -2.86 -25.03
C SER A 53 -18.34 -2.14 -25.10
N ARG A 54 -18.62 -1.24 -24.14
CA ARG A 54 -19.47 -0.08 -24.45
C ARG A 54 -18.61 0.99 -25.10
N GLN A 55 -17.94 0.57 -26.17
CA GLN A 55 -17.47 1.43 -27.24
C GLN A 55 -18.67 1.56 -28.18
N ASN A 56 -19.66 2.34 -27.77
CA ASN A 56 -20.79 2.68 -28.62
C ASN A 56 -21.06 4.18 -28.46
N GLY A 57 -20.46 4.96 -29.36
CA GLY A 57 -21.20 6.07 -29.98
C GLY A 57 -21.07 7.48 -29.41
N SER A 58 -20.09 7.80 -28.57
CA SER A 58 -19.78 9.20 -28.29
C SER A 58 -18.27 9.43 -28.27
N THR A 59 -17.76 9.87 -29.41
CA THR A 59 -16.54 10.65 -29.54
C THR A 59 -16.72 11.93 -28.71
N GLU A 60 -16.61 11.82 -27.39
CA GLU A 60 -16.10 12.91 -26.58
C GLU A 60 -14.59 12.65 -26.49
N PRO A 61 -13.74 13.52 -27.08
CA PRO A 61 -12.31 13.34 -26.94
C PRO A 61 -11.97 13.50 -25.46
N ASP A 62 -11.60 12.41 -24.78
CA ASP A 62 -11.01 12.46 -23.44
C ASP A 62 -9.82 13.44 -23.49
N PRO A 63 -9.91 14.64 -22.91
CA PRO A 63 -8.83 15.62 -23.00
C PRO A 63 -7.60 15.21 -22.17
N MET A 64 -7.67 14.08 -21.46
CA MET A 64 -6.56 13.51 -20.69
C MET A 64 -5.53 12.79 -21.54
N LEU A 65 -5.90 12.24 -22.71
CA LEU A 65 -4.98 11.40 -23.49
C LEU A 65 -4.13 12.20 -24.48
N ASP A 66 -4.62 13.36 -24.93
CA ASP A 66 -3.91 14.14 -25.95
C ASP A 66 -2.70 14.91 -25.41
N ASN A 67 -2.59 15.17 -24.10
CA ASN A 67 -1.40 15.80 -23.50
C ASN A 67 -1.31 15.57 -21.96
N PRO A 68 -0.82 14.41 -21.48
CA PRO A 68 -0.63 14.16 -20.04
C PRO A 68 0.30 15.20 -19.40
N LEU A 69 1.27 15.74 -20.16
CA LEU A 69 2.15 16.81 -19.70
C LEU A 69 1.41 18.13 -19.43
N LYS A 70 0.34 18.44 -20.16
CA LYS A 70 -0.41 19.69 -20.01
C LYS A 70 -1.35 19.63 -18.80
N PHE A 71 -1.90 18.45 -18.51
CA PHE A 71 -2.59 18.17 -17.26
C PHE A 71 -1.63 18.26 -16.06
N TYR A 72 -0.47 17.60 -16.13
CA TYR A 72 0.54 17.65 -15.07
C TYR A 72 1.08 19.06 -14.85
N ALA A 73 1.34 19.83 -15.91
CA ALA A 73 1.76 21.22 -15.82
C ALA A 73 0.65 22.12 -15.23
N SER A 74 -0.62 21.90 -15.58
CA SER A 74 -1.76 22.63 -15.00
C SER A 74 -2.01 22.25 -13.53
N PHE A 75 -1.69 21.01 -13.14
CA PHE A 75 -1.76 20.53 -11.77
C PHE A 75 -0.61 21.10 -10.92
N LEU A 76 0.63 21.05 -11.40
CA LEU A 76 1.82 21.63 -10.75
C LEU A 76 1.79 23.16 -10.69
N SER A 77 1.09 23.83 -11.62
CA SER A 77 0.96 25.29 -11.62
C SER A 77 0.16 25.81 -10.40
N ARG A 78 -0.63 24.95 -9.75
CA ARG A 78 -1.27 25.29 -8.47
C ARG A 78 -0.26 25.14 -7.33
N ARG A 79 0.08 26.26 -6.68
CA ARG A 79 0.97 26.30 -5.49
C ARG A 79 0.60 25.28 -4.40
N MET A 80 -0.69 25.02 -4.22
CA MET A 80 -1.18 24.01 -3.27
C MET A 80 -0.77 22.58 -3.66
N ALA A 81 -0.77 22.24 -4.95
CA ALA A 81 -0.38 20.91 -5.43
C ALA A 81 1.11 20.64 -5.17
N VAL A 82 1.97 21.66 -5.32
CA VAL A 82 3.41 21.54 -5.04
C VAL A 82 3.66 21.30 -3.55
N ILE A 83 2.94 22.01 -2.66
CA ILE A 83 3.07 21.83 -1.21
C ILE A 83 2.58 20.43 -0.79
N LEU A 84 1.45 19.97 -1.33
CA LEU A 84 0.94 18.62 -1.07
C LEU A 84 1.87 17.54 -1.63
N ALA A 85 2.41 17.73 -2.83
CA ALA A 85 3.39 16.82 -3.42
C ALA A 85 4.67 16.75 -2.58
N ALA A 86 5.21 17.89 -2.15
CA ALA A 86 6.39 17.92 -1.29
C ALA A 86 6.12 17.24 0.07
N GLY A 87 4.96 17.48 0.67
CA GLY A 87 4.54 16.83 1.91
C GLY A 87 4.41 15.32 1.77
N THR A 88 3.72 14.84 0.73
CA THR A 88 3.55 13.40 0.47
C THR A 88 4.87 12.69 0.18
N VAL A 89 5.79 13.33 -0.55
CA VAL A 89 7.14 12.79 -0.79
C VAL A 89 7.93 12.69 0.52
N LEU A 90 7.88 13.71 1.38
CA LEU A 90 8.60 13.70 2.66
C LEU A 90 8.03 12.64 3.62
N SER A 91 6.70 12.54 3.72
CA SER A 91 6.04 11.51 4.52
C SER A 91 6.30 10.11 3.95
N GLY A 92 6.27 9.96 2.63
CA GLY A 92 6.53 8.70 1.94
C GLY A 92 7.97 8.22 2.06
N ALA A 93 8.95 9.12 2.18
CA ALA A 93 10.36 8.77 2.36
C ALA A 93 10.69 8.30 3.79
N SER A 94 9.90 8.71 4.78
CA SER A 94 10.16 8.40 6.20
C SER A 94 9.92 6.93 6.54
N TYR A 95 8.87 6.33 5.96
CA TYR A 95 8.53 4.91 6.13
C TYR A 95 9.63 3.92 5.67
N PRO A 96 10.11 3.97 4.41
CA PRO A 96 11.15 3.06 3.93
C PRO A 96 12.49 3.33 4.61
N PHE A 97 12.75 4.57 5.03
CA PHE A 97 13.95 4.89 5.80
C PHE A 97 13.95 4.21 7.17
N LEU A 98 12.81 4.18 7.86
CA LEU A 98 12.66 3.46 9.12
C LEU A 98 12.81 1.95 8.92
N GLU A 99 12.19 1.42 7.87
CA GLU A 99 12.22 -0.02 7.54
C GLU A 99 13.63 -0.51 7.20
N THR A 100 14.35 0.23 6.35
CA THR A 100 15.73 -0.08 5.95
C THR A 100 16.70 0.04 7.11
N THR A 101 16.56 1.08 7.95
CA THR A 101 17.42 1.27 9.15
C THR A 101 17.22 0.14 10.16
N LEU A 102 15.97 -0.26 10.41
CA LEU A 102 15.67 -1.35 11.34
C LEU A 102 16.24 -2.69 10.85
N THR A 103 16.17 -2.93 9.54
CA THR A 103 16.72 -4.13 8.91
C THR A 103 18.25 -4.15 8.97
N LEU A 104 18.92 -3.01 8.69
CA LEU A 104 20.38 -2.90 8.80
C LEU A 104 20.85 -3.17 10.24
N HIS A 105 20.16 -2.59 11.22
CA HIS A 105 20.54 -2.75 12.63
C HIS A 105 20.29 -4.17 13.13
N ALA A 106 19.20 -4.81 12.69
CA ALA A 106 18.93 -6.22 13.00
C ALA A 106 20.00 -7.16 12.40
N GLN A 107 20.49 -6.86 11.20
CA GLN A 107 21.57 -7.63 10.57
C GLN A 107 22.91 -7.46 11.33
N GLN A 108 23.19 -6.27 11.84
CA GLN A 108 24.37 -5.99 12.67
C GLN A 108 24.34 -6.72 14.02
N LEU A 109 23.14 -6.97 14.56
CA LEU A 109 22.94 -7.66 15.84
C LEU A 109 22.80 -9.20 15.70
N GLN A 110 22.95 -9.75 14.49
CA GLN A 110 22.71 -11.17 14.14
C GLN A 110 21.36 -11.73 14.61
N LEU A 111 20.34 -10.88 14.72
CA LEU A 111 19.02 -11.33 15.12
C LEU A 111 18.36 -12.13 13.98
N ASN A 112 17.66 -13.21 14.36
CA ASN A 112 16.97 -14.09 13.43
C ASN A 112 15.93 -13.32 12.60
N THR A 113 15.81 -13.60 11.30
CA THR A 113 14.94 -12.89 10.35
C THR A 113 13.46 -12.93 10.78
N SER A 114 13.04 -13.99 11.48
CA SER A 114 11.70 -14.10 12.07
C SER A 114 11.42 -13.06 13.16
N PHE A 115 12.43 -12.62 13.93
CA PHE A 115 12.26 -11.61 14.97
C PHE A 115 12.00 -10.21 14.40
N VAL A 116 12.63 -9.89 13.27
CA VAL A 116 12.42 -8.63 12.55
C VAL A 116 10.98 -8.56 12.01
N GLY A 117 10.50 -9.65 11.41
CA GLY A 117 9.11 -9.74 10.94
C GLY A 117 8.08 -9.58 12.07
N MET A 118 8.36 -10.10 13.26
CA MET A 118 7.50 -9.90 14.44
C MET A 118 7.49 -8.45 14.95
N LEU A 119 8.63 -7.76 14.95
CA LEU A 119 8.69 -6.34 15.33
C LEU A 119 7.85 -5.47 14.38
N PHE A 120 7.96 -5.69 13.07
CA PHE A 120 7.10 -5.01 12.09
C PHE A 120 5.63 -5.36 12.29
N SER A 121 5.30 -6.61 12.61
CA SER A 121 3.92 -7.01 12.92
C SER A 121 3.38 -6.25 14.15
N ILE A 122 4.14 -6.15 15.23
CA ILE A 122 3.72 -5.41 16.44
C ILE A 122 3.53 -3.91 16.14
N CYS A 123 4.43 -3.29 15.37
CA CYS A 123 4.29 -1.89 14.94
C CYS A 123 3.03 -1.67 14.09
N ASN A 124 2.76 -2.55 13.11
CA ASN A 124 1.55 -2.48 12.29
C ASN A 124 0.28 -2.75 13.12
N GLY A 125 0.35 -3.62 14.13
CA GLY A 125 -0.74 -3.88 15.07
C GLY A 125 -1.07 -2.67 15.92
N ALA A 126 -0.06 -1.98 16.46
CA ALA A 126 -0.23 -0.73 17.19
C ALA A 126 -0.84 0.37 16.28
N PHE A 127 -0.43 0.43 15.02
CA PHE A 127 -1.00 1.34 14.03
C PHE A 127 -2.49 1.05 13.77
N LEU A 128 -2.86 -0.24 13.65
CA LEU A 128 -4.25 -0.66 13.48
C LEU A 128 -5.13 -0.27 14.69
N ILE A 129 -4.61 -0.44 15.92
CA ILE A 129 -5.31 -0.04 17.15
C ILE A 129 -5.48 1.48 17.20
N THR A 130 -4.45 2.24 16.82
CA THR A 130 -4.49 3.70 16.79
C THR A 130 -5.50 4.21 15.76
N MET A 131 -5.50 3.61 14.57
CA MET A 131 -6.50 3.86 13.53
C MET A 131 -7.92 3.56 14.01
N ALA A 132 -8.12 2.42 14.68
CA ALA A 132 -9.41 2.05 15.26
C ALA A 132 -9.86 3.00 16.38
N ALA A 133 -8.93 3.48 17.21
CA ALA A 133 -9.20 4.41 18.29
C ALA A 133 -9.59 5.81 17.78
N ILE A 134 -8.87 6.33 16.78
CA ILE A 134 -9.16 7.64 16.18
C ILE A 134 -10.47 7.58 15.38
N GLY A 135 -10.68 6.53 14.58
CA GLY A 135 -11.94 6.32 13.85
C GLY A 135 -13.14 6.05 14.77
N GLY A 136 -12.90 5.49 15.96
CA GLY A 136 -13.91 5.35 17.01
C GLY A 136 -14.29 6.68 17.68
N HIS A 137 -13.31 7.58 17.85
CA HIS A 137 -13.52 8.90 18.44
C HIS A 137 -14.24 9.87 17.48
N ASP A 138 -14.02 9.74 16.17
CA ASP A 138 -14.70 10.55 15.13
C ASP A 138 -16.20 10.17 14.95
N ARG A 139 -16.59 8.95 15.30
CA ARG A 139 -18.00 8.53 15.26
C ARG A 139 -18.92 9.23 16.27
N SER A 140 -18.37 9.91 17.28
CA SER A 140 -19.12 10.76 18.22
C SER A 140 -19.25 12.22 17.79
N GLY A 141 -18.64 12.63 16.66
CA GLY A 141 -18.61 14.02 16.22
C GLY A 141 -18.58 14.17 14.70
N LEU A 142 -19.76 14.07 14.08
CA LEU A 142 -20.14 14.81 12.86
C LEU A 142 -19.10 14.89 11.72
N GLY A 143 -19.18 13.93 10.79
CA GLY A 143 -18.83 14.05 9.37
C GLY A 143 -17.65 14.94 8.98
N VAL A 144 -16.48 14.35 8.80
CA VAL A 144 -15.45 14.95 7.94
C VAL A 144 -15.06 13.92 6.87
N GLY A 145 -15.21 14.37 5.63
CA GLY A 145 -15.20 13.59 4.41
C GLY A 145 -13.95 12.73 4.24
N CYS A 146 -14.20 11.47 3.84
CA CYS A 146 -13.29 10.75 2.99
C CYS A 146 -13.01 11.61 1.74
N ALA A 147 -11.76 12.03 1.59
CA ALA A 147 -11.14 12.35 0.32
C ALA A 147 -9.83 11.56 0.25
#